data_AF-Q9AYS6-F1
#
_entry.id   AF-Q9AYS6-F1
#
_cell.length_a   1.000
_cell.length_b   1.000
_cell.length_c   1.000
_cell.angle_alpha   90.00
_cell.angle_beta   90.00
_cell.angle_gamma   90.00
#
_symmetry.space_group_name_H-M   'P 1'
#
loop_
_entity.id
_entity.type
_entity.pdbx_description
1 polymer ?
#
loop_
_entity_poly.entity_id
_entity_poly.type
_entity_poly.pdbx_seq_one_letter_code
_entity_poly.pdbx_strand_id
1 'polypeptide(L)'
;ENDNVVGHDTKYNCHLMEKIEKENLLHRAFSVFLFNSKYELLLQQRSATKVTFPLVWTNTCCSHPLYRESELIAEKTLGVRNAAQRKLLDELGIPAEDVPVDEFTPLGRMLDKAPSDGKW
;
A
#
# COMPACT_ATOMS: atom_id res chain seq x y z
N GLU A 1 7.20 0.70 -15.08
CA GLU A 1 7.30 -0.77 -15.21
C GLU A 1 8.50 -1.37 -14.46
N ASN A 2 9.69 -0.79 -14.53
CA ASN A 2 10.89 -1.32 -13.81
C ASN A 2 11.01 -0.88 -12.34
N ASP A 3 9.95 -0.33 -11.75
CA ASP A 3 9.94 0.16 -10.35
C ASP A 3 11.06 1.17 -10.02
N ASN A 4 11.46 1.99 -11.01
CA ASN A 4 12.34 3.14 -10.79
C ASN A 4 11.48 4.38 -10.50
N VAL A 5 11.90 5.20 -9.52
CA VAL A 5 11.21 6.45 -9.20
C VAL A 5 11.44 7.47 -10.31
N VAL A 6 10.36 7.96 -10.92
CA VAL A 6 10.41 8.95 -12.02
C VAL A 6 9.72 10.28 -11.68
N GLY A 7 9.02 10.35 -10.54
CA GLY A 7 8.28 11.54 -10.11
C GLY A 7 7.27 11.22 -9.01
N HIS A 8 6.32 12.13 -8.82
CA HIS A 8 5.21 12.00 -7.88
C HIS A 8 3.94 12.65 -8.44
N ASP A 9 2.77 12.17 -8.00
CA ASP A 9 1.48 12.80 -8.26
C ASP A 9 0.55 12.55 -7.05
N THR A 10 -0.58 13.24 -7.02
CA THR A 10 -1.61 13.10 -6.00
C THR A 10 -2.23 11.70 -6.04
N LYS A 11 -2.69 11.23 -4.87
CA LYS A 11 -3.44 9.97 -4.76
C LYS A 11 -4.62 9.93 -5.74
N TYR A 12 -5.35 11.04 -5.88
CA TYR A 12 -6.48 11.17 -6.79
C TYR A 12 -6.07 10.86 -8.23
N ASN A 13 -5.06 11.56 -8.76
CA ASN A 13 -4.58 11.36 -10.12
C ASN A 13 -4.05 9.93 -10.35
N CYS A 14 -3.30 9.40 -9.38
CA CYS A 14 -2.75 8.04 -9.43
C CYS A 14 -3.79 6.93 -9.50
N HIS A 15 -5.05 7.20 -9.15
CA HIS A 15 -6.13 6.21 -9.11
C HIS A 15 -7.31 6.57 -10.04
N LEU A 16 -7.17 7.61 -10.86
CA LEU A 16 -8.17 7.97 -11.86
C LEU A 16 -7.98 7.11 -13.11
N MET A 17 -8.96 6.26 -13.44
CA MET A 17 -8.87 5.32 -14.56
C MET A 17 -8.54 5.99 -15.89
N GLU A 18 -9.10 7.18 -16.14
CA GLU A 18 -8.78 7.97 -17.34
C GLU A 18 -7.27 8.26 -17.47
N LYS A 19 -6.62 8.66 -16.37
CA LYS A 19 -5.17 8.90 -16.36
C LYS A 19 -4.37 7.62 -16.49
N ILE A 20 -4.78 6.56 -15.80
CA ILE A 20 -4.13 5.24 -15.90
C ILE A 20 -4.14 4.75 -17.36
N GLU A 21 -5.27 4.88 -18.05
CA GLU A 21 -5.42 4.40 -19.43
C GLU A 21 -4.73 5.30 -20.46
N LYS A 22 -4.82 6.62 -20.29
CA LYS A 22 -4.28 7.59 -21.25
C LYS A 22 -2.77 7.78 -21.12
N GLU A 23 -2.25 7.78 -19.90
CA GLU A 23 -0.85 8.12 -19.60
C GLU A 23 -0.01 6.89 -19.20
N ASN A 24 -0.62 5.70 -19.12
CA ASN A 24 -0.01 4.50 -18.54
C ASN A 24 0.56 4.78 -17.14
N LEU A 25 -0.20 5.54 -16.34
CA LEU A 25 0.25 6.03 -15.04
C LEU A 25 0.41 4.86 -14.06
N LEU A 26 1.61 4.73 -13.50
CA LEU A 26 1.95 3.70 -12.50
C LEU A 26 2.46 4.38 -11.23
N HIS A 27 2.11 3.82 -10.08
CA HIS A 27 2.62 4.28 -8.79
C HIS A 27 3.00 3.08 -7.92
N ARG A 28 3.95 3.28 -6.99
CA ARG A 28 4.38 2.24 -6.06
C ARG A 28 3.33 2.03 -4.98
N ALA A 29 3.10 0.78 -4.61
CA ALA A 29 2.20 0.37 -3.54
C ALA A 29 2.85 -0.69 -2.65
N PHE A 30 2.18 -1.06 -1.56
CA PHE A 30 2.53 -2.22 -0.74
C PHE A 30 1.28 -2.94 -0.27
N SER A 31 1.45 -4.22 0.08
CA SER A 31 0.43 -5.09 0.63
C SER A 31 1.02 -5.92 1.78
N VAL A 32 0.46 -5.77 2.99
CA VAL A 32 0.90 -6.47 4.21
C VAL A 32 0.05 -7.71 4.44
N PHE A 33 0.71 -8.82 4.75
CA PHE A 33 0.08 -10.05 5.22
C PHE A 33 0.60 -10.33 6.63
N LEU A 34 -0.17 -9.95 7.64
CA LEU A 34 0.19 -10.14 9.04
C LEU A 34 -0.45 -11.43 9.57
N PHE A 35 0.39 -12.30 10.13
CA PHE A 35 -0.04 -13.56 10.71
C PHE A 35 0.14 -13.51 12.22
N ASN A 36 -0.81 -14.07 12.97
CA ASN A 36 -0.63 -14.28 14.39
C ASN A 36 0.26 -15.53 14.67
N SER A 37 0.53 -15.82 15.93
CA SER A 37 1.35 -16.98 16.35
C SER A 37 0.72 -18.35 16.02
N LYS A 38 -0.53 -18.39 15.60
CA LYS A 38 -1.23 -19.60 15.11
C LYS A 38 -1.21 -19.70 13.58
N TYR A 39 -0.48 -18.82 12.89
CA TYR A 39 -0.44 -18.71 11.43
C TYR A 39 -1.79 -18.35 10.79
N GLU A 40 -2.66 -17.66 11.53
CA GLU A 40 -3.91 -17.12 10.98
C GLU A 40 -3.67 -15.73 10.39
N LEU A 41 -4.14 -15.51 9.17
CA LEU A 41 -4.00 -14.23 8.46
C LEU A 41 -5.03 -13.22 8.96
N LEU A 42 -4.57 -12.03 9.33
CA LEU A 42 -5.45 -10.90 9.61
C LEU A 42 -6.00 -10.32 8.30
N LEU A 43 -7.31 -10.43 8.10
CA LEU A 43 -8.04 -9.82 6.99
C LEU A 43 -8.68 -8.50 7.43
N GLN A 44 -8.81 -7.56 6.50
CA GLN A 44 -9.50 -6.30 6.70
C GLN A 44 -10.72 -6.21 5.79
N GLN A 45 -11.88 -5.82 6.35
CA GLN A 45 -12.99 -5.31 5.54
C GLN A 45 -12.85 -3.79 5.42
N ARG A 46 -12.79 -3.30 4.19
CA ARG A 46 -12.65 -1.86 3.92
C ARG A 46 -13.90 -1.09 4.37
N SER A 47 -13.72 0.11 4.93
CA SER A 47 -14.86 0.95 5.31
C SER A 47 -15.70 1.37 4.09
N ALA A 48 -16.96 1.68 4.32
CA ALA A 48 -17.85 2.21 3.28
C ALA A 48 -17.37 3.57 2.71
N THR A 49 -16.52 4.29 3.45
CA THR A 49 -15.97 5.59 3.06
C THR A 49 -14.70 5.51 2.22
N LYS A 50 -14.15 4.31 1.97
CA LYS A 50 -13.01 4.16 1.06
C LYS A 50 -13.48 4.45 -0.36
N VAL A 51 -12.77 5.36 -1.02
CA VAL A 51 -13.04 5.75 -2.40
C VAL A 51 -12.93 4.57 -3.38
N THR A 52 -11.88 3.76 -3.24
CA THR A 52 -11.73 2.55 -4.05
C THR A 52 -12.16 1.32 -3.27
N PHE A 53 -12.94 0.44 -3.91
CA PHE A 53 -13.34 -0.86 -3.35
C PHE A 53 -13.94 -0.78 -1.92
N PRO A 54 -14.99 0.03 -1.67
CA PRO A 54 -15.64 0.06 -0.36
C PRO A 54 -16.23 -1.30 0.00
N LEU A 55 -16.22 -1.65 1.29
CA LEU A 55 -16.81 -2.89 1.85
C LEU A 55 -16.19 -4.22 1.38
N VAL A 56 -15.17 -4.18 0.51
CA VAL A 56 -14.45 -5.36 0.04
C VAL A 56 -13.53 -5.91 1.13
N TRP A 57 -13.54 -7.23 1.29
CA TRP A 57 -12.56 -7.95 2.11
C TRP A 57 -11.23 -8.08 1.37
N THR A 58 -10.15 -7.76 2.07
CA THR A 58 -8.79 -7.80 1.54
C THR A 58 -7.80 -8.25 2.62
N ASN A 59 -6.51 -8.33 2.29
CA ASN A 59 -5.45 -8.66 3.24
C ASN A 59 -5.30 -7.56 4.32
N THR A 60 -4.34 -7.73 5.22
CA THR A 60 -4.19 -6.92 6.43
C THR A 60 -4.19 -5.41 6.16
N CYS A 61 -3.34 -4.93 5.25
CA CYS A 61 -3.22 -3.51 4.96
C CYS A 61 -2.60 -3.27 3.58
N CYS A 62 -3.25 -2.43 2.77
CA CYS A 62 -2.77 -2.01 1.45
C CYS A 62 -2.70 -0.49 1.37
N SER A 63 -1.56 0.05 0.95
CA SER A 63 -1.40 1.48 0.77
C SER A 63 -0.19 1.82 -0.09
N HIS A 64 0.28 3.07 -0.01
CA HIS A 64 1.37 3.59 -0.80
C HIS A 64 2.45 4.20 0.10
N PRO A 65 3.74 4.02 -0.23
CA PRO A 65 4.77 4.91 0.29
C PRO A 65 4.51 6.34 -0.20
N LEU A 66 4.70 7.30 0.68
CA LEU A 66 4.66 8.72 0.39
C LEU A 66 5.94 9.16 -0.31
N TYR A 67 5.85 10.21 -1.11
CA TYR A 67 7.01 10.85 -1.71
C TYR A 67 7.71 11.76 -0.68
N ARG A 68 8.36 11.13 0.31
CA ARG A 68 9.13 11.78 1.38
C ARG A 68 10.36 10.95 1.72
N GLU A 69 11.40 11.58 2.24
CA GLU A 69 12.71 10.95 2.47
C GLU A 69 12.62 9.60 3.21
N SER A 70 11.83 9.54 4.29
CA SER A 70 11.67 8.32 5.09
C SER A 70 10.99 7.16 4.36
N GLU A 71 10.29 7.41 3.25
CA GLU A 71 9.54 6.39 2.49
C GLU A 71 10.08 6.18 1.06
N LEU A 72 11.17 6.88 0.70
CA LEU A 72 11.85 6.73 -0.59
C LEU A 72 13.16 5.93 -0.52
N ILE A 73 13.53 5.43 0.66
CA ILE A 73 14.75 4.64 0.85
C ILE A 73 14.63 3.29 0.14
N ALA A 74 15.42 3.10 -0.91
CA ALA A 74 15.39 1.88 -1.73
C ALA A 74 16.09 0.68 -1.05
N GLU A 75 17.11 0.94 -0.23
CA GLU A 75 17.89 -0.11 0.42
C GLU A 75 16.99 -1.03 1.23
N LYS A 76 17.05 -2.34 0.91
CA LYS A 76 16.23 -3.38 1.55
C LYS A 76 14.74 -3.02 1.63
N THR A 77 14.25 -2.24 0.67
CA THR A 77 12.87 -1.72 0.62
C THR A 77 12.44 -0.95 1.89
N LEU A 78 13.39 -0.35 2.62
CA LEU A 78 13.14 0.30 3.90
C LEU A 78 12.03 1.36 3.82
N GLY A 79 12.00 2.17 2.76
CA GLY A 79 10.96 3.18 2.58
C GLY A 79 9.54 2.60 2.53
N VAL A 80 9.38 1.43 1.89
CA VAL A 80 8.10 0.72 1.83
C VAL A 80 7.75 0.11 3.20
N ARG A 81 8.73 -0.45 3.92
CA ARG A 81 8.51 -0.99 5.27
C ARG A 81 8.10 0.10 6.26
N ASN A 82 8.69 1.29 6.18
CA ASN A 82 8.28 2.46 6.95
C ASN A 82 6.83 2.89 6.65
N ALA A 83 6.45 2.89 5.37
CA ALA A 83 5.08 3.19 4.96
C ALA A 83 4.08 2.15 5.49
N ALA A 84 4.46 0.88 5.49
CA ALA A 84 3.65 -0.22 6.02
C ALA A 84 3.42 -0.07 7.52
N GLN A 85 4.48 0.14 8.31
CA GLN A 85 4.37 0.36 9.76
C GLN A 85 3.46 1.56 10.08
N ARG A 86 3.65 2.70 9.40
CA ARG A 86 2.78 3.87 9.56
C ARG A 86 1.31 3.54 9.29
N LYS A 87 1.03 2.81 8.20
CA LYS A 87 -0.35 2.52 7.79
C LYS A 87 -1.02 1.45 8.65
N LEU A 88 -0.27 0.53 9.24
CA LEU A 88 -0.81 -0.38 10.26
C LEU A 88 -1.29 0.39 11.48
N LEU A 89 -0.58 1.43 11.92
CA LEU A 89 -1.06 2.34 12.95
C LEU A 89 -2.29 3.12 12.47
N ASP A 90 -2.22 3.77 11.30
CA ASP A 90 -3.30 4.62 10.78
C ASP A 90 -4.62 3.86 10.54
N GLU A 91 -4.57 2.59 10.12
CA GLU A 91 -5.78 1.82 9.74
C GLU A 91 -6.23 0.81 10.79
N LEU A 92 -5.31 0.23 11.56
CA LEU A 92 -5.60 -0.85 12.50
C LEU A 92 -5.23 -0.51 13.94
N GLY A 93 -4.61 0.65 14.19
CA GLY A 93 -4.17 1.06 15.52
C GLY A 93 -2.99 0.25 16.07
N ILE A 94 -2.28 -0.50 15.22
CA ILE A 94 -1.13 -1.32 15.64
C ILE A 94 0.09 -0.41 15.81
N PRO A 95 0.65 -0.27 17.02
CA PRO A 95 1.75 0.63 17.28
C PRO A 95 3.08 0.06 16.77
N ALA A 96 4.07 0.94 16.59
CA ALA A 96 5.34 0.60 15.97
C ALA A 96 6.13 -0.45 16.76
N GLU A 97 6.01 -0.47 18.08
CA GLU A 97 6.63 -1.46 18.96
C GLU A 97 6.15 -2.90 18.72
N ASP A 98 4.90 -3.07 18.26
CA ASP A 98 4.32 -4.39 17.98
C ASP A 98 4.68 -4.92 16.59
N VAL A 99 5.13 -4.04 15.70
CA VAL A 99 5.53 -4.35 14.32
C VAL A 99 6.82 -3.62 13.95
N PRO A 100 7.98 -3.99 14.51
CA PRO A 100 9.25 -3.34 14.20
C PRO A 100 9.55 -3.39 12.70
N VAL A 101 10.01 -2.27 12.12
CA VAL A 101 10.28 -2.14 10.67
C VAL A 101 11.20 -3.23 10.14
N ASP A 102 12.16 -3.66 10.96
CA ASP A 102 13.15 -4.66 10.58
C ASP A 102 12.61 -6.10 10.52
N GLU A 103 11.42 -6.35 11.09
CA GLU A 103 10.76 -7.66 11.04
C GLU A 103 9.88 -7.85 9.80
N PHE A 104 9.59 -6.78 9.04
CA PHE A 104 8.89 -6.90 7.76
C PHE A 104 9.76 -7.64 6.76
N THR A 105 9.23 -8.75 6.24
CA THR A 105 9.90 -9.60 5.24
C THR A 105 9.38 -9.30 3.83
N PRO A 106 10.18 -8.68 2.94
CA PRO A 106 9.79 -8.47 1.55
C PRO A 106 9.80 -9.79 0.79
N LEU A 107 8.68 -10.15 0.16
CA LEU A 107 8.57 -11.41 -0.61
C LEU A 107 8.84 -11.21 -2.11
N GLY A 108 8.34 -10.13 -2.69
CA GLY A 108 8.43 -9.88 -4.12
C GLY A 108 7.64 -8.65 -4.53
N ARG A 109 7.54 -8.44 -5.85
CA ARG A 109 6.77 -7.34 -6.44
C ARG A 109 5.84 -7.91 -7.49
N MET A 110 4.62 -7.40 -7.54
CA MET A 110 3.64 -7.71 -8.57
C MET A 110 3.21 -6.40 -9.21
N LEU A 111 3.06 -6.41 -10.53
CA LEU A 111 2.46 -5.31 -11.28
C LEU A 111 1.04 -5.72 -11.64
N ASP A 112 0.05 -5.03 -11.11
CA ASP A 112 -1.37 -5.31 -11.35
C ASP A 112 -2.14 -4.05 -11.76
N LYS A 113 -3.33 -4.27 -12.32
CA LYS A 113 -4.29 -3.22 -12.68
C LYS A 113 -5.70 -3.73 -12.39
N ALA A 114 -6.41 -3.03 -11.50
CA ALA A 114 -7.79 -3.34 -11.15
C ALA A 114 -8.64 -2.07 -11.27
N PRO A 115 -9.63 -2.04 -12.19
CA PRO A 115 -10.54 -0.90 -12.29
C PRO A 115 -11.39 -0.77 -11.03
N SER A 116 -11.41 0.41 -10.42
CA SER A 116 -12.43 0.80 -9.43
C SER A 116 -13.51 1.60 -10.14
N ASP A 117 -14.73 1.58 -9.61
CA ASP A 117 -15.91 2.31 -10.06
C ASP A 117 -15.78 3.85 -10.09
N GLY A 118 -14.63 4.39 -9.69
CA GLY A 118 -14.21 5.76 -10.00
C GLY A 118 -14.99 6.86 -9.28
N LYS A 119 -15.83 6.55 -8.29
CA LYS A 119 -16.56 7.55 -7.49
C LYS A 119 -15.68 8.07 -6.37
N TRP A 120 -14.97 9.16 -6.65
CA TRP A 120 -14.17 9.93 -5.68
C TRP A 120 -14.99 10.97 -4.93
#